data_AF-A0A6M7WWS7-F1
#
_entry.id   AF-A0A6M7WWS7-F1
#
_cell.length_a   1.000
_cell.length_b   1.000
_cell.length_c   1.000
_cell.angle_alpha   90.00
_cell.angle_beta   90.00
_cell.angle_gamma   90.00
#
_symmetry.space_group_name_H-M   'P 1'
#
loop_
_entity.id
_entity.type
_entity.pdbx_description
1 polymer ?
#
loop_
_entity_poly.entity_id
_entity_poly.type
_entity_poly.pdbx_seq_one_letter_code
_entity_poly.pdbx_strand_id
1 'polypeptide(L)' 'MKNTRRPSYAVYSPPVLGLPFLAVILAADGTVTARPFDTAGEAAAFNKLMAYGEHPCKAGN' A
#
# COMPACT_ATOMS: atom_id res chain seq x y z
N MET A 1 6.71 -25.20 4.05
CA MET A 1 7.23 -24.21 3.09
C MET A 1 6.63 -22.86 3.45
N LYS A 2 7.40 -21.94 4.06
CA LYS A 2 6.91 -20.57 4.33
C LYS A 2 6.90 -19.85 3.00
N ASN A 3 5.72 -19.70 2.39
CA ASN A 3 5.57 -18.95 1.16
C ASN A 3 5.81 -17.48 1.52
N THR A 4 7.02 -16.96 1.31
CA THR A 4 7.40 -15.57 1.55
C THR A 4 6.75 -14.68 0.49
N ARG A 5 5.43 -14.56 0.55
CA ARG A 5 4.70 -13.57 -0.24
C ARG A 5 5.11 -12.19 0.27
N ARG A 6 5.66 -11.37 -0.61
CA ARG A 6 5.92 -9.97 -0.29
C ARG A 6 4.60 -9.21 -0.36
N PRO A 7 4.38 -8.22 0.52
CA PRO A 7 3.24 -7.35 0.38
C PRO A 7 3.26 -6.65 -0.98
N SER A 8 2.08 -6.50 -1.58
CA SER A 8 1.89 -5.85 -2.87
C SER A 8 1.11 -4.55 -2.69
N TYR A 9 1.51 -3.51 -3.40
CA TYR A 9 0.94 -2.17 -3.26
C TYR A 9 0.40 -1.70 -4.60
N ALA A 10 -0.83 -1.17 -4.60
CA ALA A 10 -1.48 -0.65 -5.80
C ALA A 10 -2.23 0.64 -5.49
N VAL A 11 -2.31 1.54 -6.45
CA VAL A 11 -3.20 2.71 -6.38
C VAL A 11 -4.36 2.45 -7.32
N TYR A 12 -5.57 2.49 -6.79
CA TYR A 12 -6.79 2.36 -7.57
C TYR A 12 -7.32 3.76 -7.89
N SER A 13 -7.47 4.04 -9.18
CA SER A 13 -8.12 5.25 -9.66
C SER A 13 -9.63 5.05 -9.68
N PRO A 14 -10.41 6.02 -9.15
CA PRO A 14 -11.85 5.91 -9.11
C PRO A 14 -12.43 5.88 -10.54
N PRO A 15 -13.42 5.02 -10.83
CA PRO A 15 -14.06 4.95 -12.14
C PRO A 15 -15.08 6.09 -12.37
N VAL A 16 -15.45 6.81 -11.30
CA VAL A 16 -16.43 7.91 -11.31
C VAL A 16 -15.80 9.15 -10.69
N LEU A 17 -16.01 10.30 -11.33
CA LEU A 17 -15.57 11.59 -10.80
C LEU A 17 -16.28 11.88 -9.46
N GLY A 18 -15.50 12.31 -8.46
CA GLY A 18 -15.99 12.59 -7.10
C GLY A 18 -15.84 11.44 -6.10
N LEU A 19 -15.34 10.27 -6.53
CA LEU A 19 -14.90 9.21 -5.62
C LEU A 19 -13.40 9.35 -5.29
N PRO A 20 -12.94 8.89 -4.11
CA PRO A 20 -11.55 8.98 -3.72
C PRO A 20 -10.66 7.97 -4.47
N PHE A 21 -9.38 8.27 -4.60
CA PHE A 21 -8.34 7.31 -4.95
C PHE A 21 -8.12 6.34 -3.78
N LEU A 22 -7.87 5.06 -4.06
CA LEU A 22 -7.59 4.10 -3.00
C LEU A 22 -6.13 3.66 -3.05
N ALA A 23 -5.44 3.77 -1.91
CA ALA A 23 -4.19 3.06 -1.69
C ALA A 23 -4.53 1.63 -1.21
N VAL A 24 -4.18 0.63 -2.01
CA VAL A 24 -4.45 -0.78 -1.74
C VAL A 24 -3.16 -1.48 -1.36
N ILE A 25 -3.20 -2.21 -0.24
CA ILE A 25 -2.09 -3.00 0.28
C ILE A 25 -2.58 -4.43 0.47
N LEU A 26 -1.96 -5.36 -0.23
CA LEU A 26 -2.13 -6.78 -0.03
C LEU A 26 -0.95 -7.27 0.82
N ALA A 27 -1.20 -7.56 2.09
CA ALA A 27 -0.20 -8.06 3.01
C ALA A 27 0.15 -9.54 2.74
N ALA A 28 1.28 -9.99 3.29
CA ALA A 28 1.81 -11.34 3.10
C ALA A 28 0.89 -12.46 3.63
N ASP A 29 0.10 -12.13 4.66
CA ASP A 29 -0.91 -12.99 5.28
C ASP A 29 -2.20 -13.12 4.45
N GLY A 30 -2.30 -12.39 3.33
CA GLY A 30 -3.49 -12.34 2.48
C GLY A 30 -4.50 -11.28 2.89
N THR A 31 -4.22 -10.49 3.93
CA THR A 31 -5.06 -9.36 4.33
C THR A 31 -4.97 -8.26 3.27
N VAL A 32 -6.12 -7.74 2.86
CA VAL A 32 -6.20 -6.58 1.96
C VAL A 32 -6.69 -5.38 2.74
N THR A 33 -5.94 -4.29 2.68
CA THR A 33 -6.38 -2.99 3.21
C THR A 33 -6.50 -2.00 2.06
N ALA A 34 -7.54 -1.17 2.10
CA ALA A 34 -7.75 -0.10 1.14
C ALA A 34 -8.04 1.19 1.93
N ARG A 35 -7.32 2.26 1.61
CA ARG A 35 -7.50 3.57 2.27
C ARG A 35 -7.79 4.65 1.24
N PRO A 36 -8.83 5.48 1.43
CA PRO A 36 -9.18 6.56 0.52
C PRO A 36 -8.25 7.77 0.67
N PHE A 37 -8.01 8.43 -0.46
CA PHE A 37 -7.22 9.65 -0.63
C PHE A 37 -7.85 10.53 -1.71
N ASP A 38 -7.61 11.83 -1.64
CA ASP A 38 -8.16 12.78 -2.60
C ASP A 38 -7.38 12.74 -3.93
N THR A 39 -6.10 12.35 -3.89
CA THR A 39 -5.23 12.29 -5.06
C THR A 39 -4.51 10.96 -5.22
N ALA A 40 -4.19 10.61 -6.48
CA ALA A 40 -3.32 9.47 -6.79
C ALA A 40 -1.93 9.59 -6.16
N GLY A 41 -1.42 10.82 -6.05
CA GLY A 41 -0.09 11.11 -5.48
C GLY A 41 -0.01 10.77 -3.99
N GLU A 42 -1.03 11.15 -3.22
CA GLU A 42 -1.12 10.82 -1.79
C GLU A 42 -1.28 9.32 -1.57
N ALA A 43 -2.13 8.66 -2.36
CA ALA A 43 -2.30 7.21 -2.30
C ALA A 43 -0.97 6.47 -2.60
N ALA A 44 -0.22 6.94 -3.60
CA ALA A 44 1.09 6.38 -3.93
C ALA A 44 2.14 6.65 -2.83
N ALA A 45 2.14 7.85 -2.24
CA ALA A 45 3.03 8.21 -1.14
C ALA A 45 2.76 7.33 0.10
N PHE A 46 1.48 7.10 0.42
CA PHE A 46 1.10 6.21 1.52
C PHE A 46 1.58 4.77 1.28
N ASN A 47 1.34 4.22 0.08
CA ASN A 47 1.83 2.89 -0.28
C ASN A 47 3.35 2.78 -0.16
N LYS A 48 4.11 3.80 -0.59
CA LYS A 48 5.56 3.85 -0.41
C LYS A 48 5.94 3.84 1.06
N LEU A 49 5.31 4.68 1.89
CA LEU A 49 5.57 4.71 3.34
C LEU A 49 5.31 3.36 4.00
N MET A 50 4.24 2.67 3.61
CA MET A 50 3.92 1.33 4.14
C MET A 50 4.94 0.28 3.66
N ALA A 51 5.39 0.37 2.41
CA ALA A 51 6.46 -0.48 1.88
C ALA A 51 7.81 -0.28 2.62
N TYR A 52 8.12 0.96 3.01
CA TYR A 52 9.29 1.25 3.83
C TYR A 52 9.08 0.91 5.31
N GLY A 53 7.86 1.03 5.85
CA GLY A 53 7.56 0.70 7.25
C GLY A 53 7.55 -0.81 7.53
N GLU A 54 7.16 -1.63 6.54
CA GLU A 54 7.24 -3.09 6.62
C GLU A 54 8.65 -3.65 6.35
N HIS A 55 9.54 -2.82 5.80
CA HIS A 55 10.97 -3.06 5.90
C HIS A 55 11.44 -2.41 7.21
N PRO A 56 11.62 -3.15 8.32
CA PRO A 56 12.50 -2.63 9.35
C PRO A 56 13.84 -2.42 8.67
N CYS A 57 14.16 -1.16 8.39
CA CYS A 57 15.52 -0.73 8.19
C CYS A 57 16.25 -1.38 9.37
N LYS A 58 17.12 -2.34 9.09
CA LYS A 58 18.23 -2.61 10.00
C LYS A 58 18.89 -1.25 10.19
N ALA A 59 18.54 -0.56 11.27
CA ALA A 59 19.35 0.49 11.84
C ALA A 59 20.61 -0.23 12.34
N GLY A 60 21.55 -0.46 11.41
CA GLY A 60 22.93 -0.67 11.77
C GLY A 60 23.48 0.69 12.17
N ASN A 61 23.71 0.88 13.46
CA ASN A 61 25.06 1.05 14.00
C ASN A 61 25.00 0.95 15.53
#